data_AF-A0A971H597-F1
#
_entry.id   AF-A0A971H597-F1
#
_cell.length_a   1.000
_cell.length_b   1.000
_cell.length_c   1.000
_cell.angle_alpha   90.00
_cell.angle_beta   90.00
_cell.angle_gamma   90.00
#
_symmetry.space_group_name_H-M   'P 1'
#
loop_
_entity.id
_entity.type
_entity.pdbx_description
1 polymer ?
#
loop_
_entity_poly.entity_id
_entity_poly.type
_entity_poly.pdbx_seq_one_letter_code
_entity_poly.pdbx_strand_id
1 'polypeptide(L)'
;MTNSADVLVIGGGIIGLSCGYYLSKRGKRAFVLDKGGFADGASGACDDMILFQSKKPGINLELTFESLELYKSLLTEMEDDLGFANLGGMVLIENQQELEIMEEFVAQQRSYGLDVEVIDKREMLKKQPFLSDHIIASTYSKMDSQVDPFSVMRGFERKGALYGMKVFRRNGVVGIERLGTGDFQVATEDGNLYQAPIIVNAGGTWAGQIGTMVGANIPITPKRGQIIVTERVPPIGETNLWSAKYLVTKLRSDVVVDLNEDERTMGLSLAFSRSSGDTYLVGSTREFVGFDKNTTIGGIRAIINQTLKYLPKLRDINFIRAMAGLRPSTPDGKMLLGEHAGIEGFYTAAGHEGDGIALAPITGKLLASIVCQDQVDHRLDELSPNRFATD
;
A
#
# COMPACT_ATOMS: atom_id res chain seq x y z
N MET A 1 21.25 28.70 4.02
CA MET A 1 22.13 27.96 3.09
C MET A 1 21.22 27.13 2.20
N THR A 2 21.43 27.17 0.89
CA THR A 2 20.59 26.43 -0.06
C THR A 2 21.18 25.04 -0.27
N ASN A 3 20.35 24.00 -0.09
CA ASN A 3 20.75 22.62 -0.28
C ASN A 3 20.33 22.14 -1.68
N SER A 4 21.30 21.92 -2.57
CA SER A 4 21.01 21.46 -3.93
C SER A 4 21.10 19.93 -4.06
N ALA A 5 20.18 19.36 -4.83
CA ALA A 5 20.08 17.94 -5.18
C ALA A 5 19.78 17.79 -6.67
N ASP A 6 19.90 16.58 -7.20
CA ASP A 6 19.47 16.31 -8.58
C ASP A 6 17.96 16.02 -8.63
N VAL A 7 17.42 15.50 -7.51
CA VAL A 7 16.01 15.20 -7.34
C VAL A 7 15.59 15.37 -5.87
N LEU A 8 14.45 16.03 -5.68
CA LEU A 8 13.75 16.11 -4.39
C LEU A 8 12.57 15.15 -4.38
N VAL A 9 12.56 14.20 -3.46
CA VAL A 9 11.42 13.30 -3.22
C VAL A 9 10.65 13.83 -2.01
N ILE A 10 9.39 14.20 -2.19
CA ILE A 10 8.54 14.72 -1.11
C ILE A 10 7.69 13.57 -0.58
N GLY A 11 7.98 13.12 0.64
CA GLY A 11 7.39 11.97 1.31
C GLY A 11 8.41 10.86 1.55
N GLY A 12 8.62 10.49 2.82
CA GLY A 12 9.56 9.45 3.29
C GLY A 12 8.86 8.20 3.84
N GLY A 13 7.66 7.90 3.31
CA GLY A 13 7.03 6.59 3.42
C GLY A 13 7.65 5.58 2.45
N ILE A 14 7.13 4.34 2.44
CA ILE A 14 7.74 3.24 1.67
C ILE A 14 7.89 3.54 0.16
N ILE A 15 6.92 4.23 -0.45
CA ILE A 15 6.99 4.61 -1.86
C ILE A 15 8.10 5.62 -2.11
N GLY A 16 8.15 6.70 -1.33
CA GLY A 16 9.16 7.74 -1.50
C GLY A 16 10.58 7.25 -1.19
N LEU A 17 10.75 6.38 -0.19
CA LEU A 17 12.03 5.73 0.09
C LEU A 17 12.45 4.80 -1.04
N SER A 18 11.54 4.02 -1.60
CA SER A 18 11.81 3.19 -2.78
C SER A 18 12.23 4.05 -3.98
N CYS A 19 11.52 5.16 -4.24
CA CYS A 19 11.86 6.11 -5.30
C CYS A 19 13.26 6.71 -5.09
N GLY A 20 13.54 7.26 -3.91
CA GLY A 20 14.84 7.82 -3.57
C GLY A 20 15.97 6.79 -3.69
N TYR A 21 15.73 5.55 -3.27
CA TYR A 21 16.67 4.44 -3.38
C TYR A 21 17.02 4.14 -4.84
N TYR A 22 16.02 3.88 -5.70
CA TYR A 22 16.26 3.51 -7.10
C TYR A 22 16.82 4.68 -7.94
N LEU A 23 16.48 5.92 -7.61
CA LEU A 23 17.10 7.12 -8.21
C LEU A 23 18.56 7.24 -7.80
N SER A 24 18.87 7.05 -6.52
CA SER A 24 20.25 7.11 -6.02
C SER A 24 21.11 5.97 -6.58
N LYS A 25 20.55 4.76 -6.69
CA LYS A 25 21.20 3.61 -7.34
C LYS A 25 21.56 3.89 -8.82
N ARG A 26 20.86 4.81 -9.47
CA ARG A 26 21.16 5.32 -10.83
C ARG A 26 22.09 6.55 -10.84
N GLY A 27 22.72 6.86 -9.71
CA GLY A 27 23.69 7.95 -9.60
C GLY A 27 23.10 9.34 -9.41
N LYS A 28 21.77 9.47 -9.21
CA LYS A 28 21.15 10.76 -8.87
C LYS A 28 21.37 11.07 -7.39
N ARG A 29 21.79 12.29 -7.07
CA ARG A 29 21.82 12.77 -5.69
C ARG A 29 20.39 13.10 -5.23
N ALA A 30 19.73 12.15 -4.57
CA ALA A 30 18.34 12.28 -4.12
C ALA A 30 18.24 12.75 -2.66
N PHE A 31 17.45 13.79 -2.42
CA PHE A 31 17.05 14.20 -1.07
C PHE A 31 15.57 13.88 -0.86
N VAL A 32 15.26 13.14 0.20
CA VAL A 32 13.88 12.79 0.61
C VAL A 32 13.47 13.71 1.75
N LEU A 33 12.40 14.48 1.57
CA LEU A 33 11.85 15.39 2.58
C LEU A 33 10.55 14.81 3.15
N ASP A 34 10.45 14.66 4.46
CA ASP A 34 9.27 14.14 5.14
C ASP A 34 8.86 15.07 6.30
N LYS A 35 7.56 15.41 6.34
CA LYS A 35 6.96 16.23 7.40
C LYS A 35 6.90 15.51 8.75
N GLY A 36 6.86 14.19 8.75
CA GLY A 36 6.67 13.34 9.92
C GLY A 36 7.94 12.62 10.37
N GLY A 37 7.75 11.76 11.38
CA GLY A 37 8.78 10.82 11.84
C GLY A 37 8.92 9.61 10.92
N PHE A 38 9.74 8.64 11.35
CA PHE A 38 9.84 7.34 10.69
C PHE A 38 8.48 6.64 10.62
N ALA A 39 8.05 6.28 9.41
CA ALA A 39 6.79 5.58 9.14
C ALA A 39 5.53 6.27 9.70
N ASP A 40 5.48 7.61 9.76
CA ASP A 40 4.34 8.33 10.33
C ASP A 40 3.12 8.46 9.37
N GLY A 41 3.27 7.99 8.13
CA GLY A 41 2.18 7.91 7.15
C GLY A 41 1.40 6.59 7.19
N ALA A 42 0.79 6.24 6.06
CA ALA A 42 0.10 4.95 5.88
C ALA A 42 1.02 3.75 6.14
N SER A 43 2.31 3.86 5.79
CA SER A 43 3.29 2.77 5.91
C SER A 43 3.56 2.30 7.35
N GLY A 44 3.28 3.11 8.37
CA GLY A 44 3.38 2.67 9.78
C GLY A 44 2.05 2.28 10.42
N ALA A 45 0.96 2.30 9.63
CA ALA A 45 -0.38 1.93 10.04
C ALA A 45 -1.06 1.05 8.97
N CYS A 46 -0.28 0.16 8.35
CA CYS A 46 -0.73 -0.82 7.37
C CYS A 46 -0.63 -2.24 7.94
N ASP A 47 -1.14 -3.20 7.18
CA ASP A 47 -0.78 -4.62 7.34
C ASP A 47 0.52 -4.93 6.58
N ASP A 48 0.93 -6.19 6.65
CA ASP A 48 2.25 -6.66 6.21
C ASP A 48 2.18 -7.26 4.79
N MET A 49 1.06 -7.17 4.07
CA MET A 49 0.74 -8.13 3.03
C MET A 49 1.03 -7.72 1.59
N ILE A 50 1.57 -8.69 0.86
CA ILE A 50 1.65 -8.73 -0.60
C ILE A 50 0.54 -9.69 -1.08
N LEU A 51 -0.68 -9.16 -1.10
CA LEU A 51 -1.89 -9.91 -1.43
C LEU A 51 -2.20 -9.84 -2.93
N PHE A 52 -1.90 -10.87 -3.70
CA PHE A 52 -2.26 -10.98 -5.12
C PHE A 52 -3.76 -11.06 -5.31
N GLN A 53 -4.43 -11.84 -4.46
CA GLN A 53 -5.85 -12.17 -4.63
C GLN A 53 -6.78 -10.95 -4.58
N SER A 54 -6.35 -9.79 -4.07
CA SER A 54 -7.18 -8.56 -4.02
C SER A 54 -7.13 -7.71 -5.30
N LYS A 55 -6.28 -8.08 -6.26
CA LYS A 55 -6.02 -7.30 -7.48
C LYS A 55 -6.89 -7.77 -8.62
N LYS A 56 -7.53 -6.80 -9.28
CA LYS A 56 -8.21 -7.02 -10.56
C LYS A 56 -7.16 -7.45 -11.62
N PRO A 57 -7.52 -8.34 -12.55
CA PRO A 57 -6.70 -8.59 -13.74
C PRO A 57 -6.30 -7.29 -14.44
N GLY A 58 -5.07 -7.25 -14.98
CA GLY A 58 -4.48 -6.07 -15.62
C GLY A 58 -3.27 -5.51 -14.87
N ILE A 59 -2.98 -4.23 -15.10
CA ILE A 59 -1.69 -3.61 -14.75
C ILE A 59 -1.28 -3.76 -13.28
N ASN A 60 -2.21 -3.62 -12.32
CA ASN A 60 -1.86 -3.76 -10.90
C ASN A 60 -1.42 -5.19 -10.55
N LEU A 61 -2.06 -6.21 -11.16
CA LEU A 61 -1.68 -7.61 -10.95
C LEU A 61 -0.33 -7.91 -11.60
N GLU A 62 -0.13 -7.46 -12.84
CA GLU A 62 1.14 -7.60 -13.57
C GLU A 62 2.32 -6.98 -12.80
N LEU A 63 2.17 -5.73 -12.36
CA LEU A 63 3.20 -5.04 -11.59
C LEU A 63 3.43 -5.69 -10.23
N THR A 64 2.45 -6.38 -9.66
CA THR A 64 2.65 -7.12 -8.40
C THR A 64 3.51 -8.36 -8.61
N PHE A 65 3.37 -9.07 -9.74
CA PHE A 65 4.30 -10.16 -10.08
C PHE A 65 5.73 -9.64 -10.20
N GLU A 66 5.92 -8.54 -10.93
CA GLU A 66 7.25 -7.92 -11.07
C GLU A 66 7.80 -7.44 -9.72
N SER A 67 6.95 -6.84 -8.88
CA SER A 67 7.33 -6.36 -7.55
C SER A 67 7.71 -7.51 -6.60
N LEU A 68 7.06 -8.66 -6.69
CA LEU A 68 7.42 -9.84 -5.90
C LEU A 68 8.83 -10.35 -6.25
N GLU A 69 9.18 -10.38 -7.54
CA GLU A 69 10.55 -10.76 -7.96
C GLU A 69 11.59 -9.72 -7.51
N LEU A 70 11.22 -8.44 -7.47
CA LEU A 70 12.06 -7.41 -6.87
C LEU A 70 12.23 -7.63 -5.38
N TYR A 71 11.16 -7.94 -4.63
CA TYR A 71 11.28 -8.27 -3.21
C TYR A 71 12.25 -9.42 -2.95
N LYS A 72 12.18 -10.50 -3.73
CA LYS A 72 13.13 -11.63 -3.63
C LYS A 72 14.58 -11.18 -3.87
N SER A 73 14.80 -10.30 -4.85
CA SER A 73 16.13 -9.73 -5.12
C SER A 73 16.61 -8.82 -3.99
N LEU A 74 15.70 -8.03 -3.42
CA LEU A 74 15.97 -7.10 -2.33
C LEU A 74 16.36 -7.81 -1.03
N LEU A 75 15.90 -9.04 -0.78
CA LEU A 75 16.36 -9.83 0.38
C LEU A 75 17.87 -10.03 0.39
N THR A 76 18.47 -10.21 -0.78
CA THR A 76 19.93 -10.34 -0.89
C THR A 76 20.60 -8.96 -0.92
N GLU A 77 20.03 -8.02 -1.69
CA GLU A 77 20.64 -6.70 -1.88
C GLU A 77 20.66 -5.86 -0.60
N MET A 78 19.63 -5.96 0.24
CA MET A 78 19.48 -5.15 1.45
C MET A 78 20.36 -5.64 2.60
N GLU A 79 20.81 -6.90 2.58
CA GLU A 79 21.55 -7.53 3.70
C GLU A 79 20.84 -7.38 5.06
N ASP A 80 19.51 -7.25 5.03
CA ASP A 80 18.64 -7.09 6.18
C ASP A 80 17.48 -8.09 6.06
N ASP A 81 16.97 -8.57 7.19
CA ASP A 81 15.72 -9.34 7.21
C ASP A 81 14.55 -8.39 6.93
N LEU A 82 13.96 -8.50 5.74
CA LEU A 82 12.81 -7.70 5.33
C LEU A 82 11.49 -8.26 5.90
N GLY A 83 11.53 -9.30 6.73
CA GLY A 83 10.34 -10.00 7.23
C GLY A 83 9.59 -10.75 6.13
N PHE A 84 10.27 -11.08 5.02
CA PHE A 84 9.61 -11.76 3.90
C PHE A 84 9.22 -13.17 4.29
N ALA A 85 7.93 -13.46 4.26
CA ALA A 85 7.40 -14.80 4.48
C ALA A 85 6.35 -15.12 3.41
N ASN A 86 6.43 -16.33 2.86
CA ASN A 86 5.44 -16.83 1.94
C ASN A 86 4.48 -17.78 2.66
N LEU A 87 3.53 -17.20 3.41
CA LEU A 87 2.54 -17.95 4.19
C LEU A 87 1.30 -18.32 3.35
N GLY A 88 1.20 -17.82 2.12
CA GLY A 88 -0.03 -17.91 1.33
C GLY A 88 -1.16 -17.08 1.92
N GLY A 89 -2.28 -17.06 1.21
CA GLY A 89 -3.45 -16.28 1.56
C GLY A 89 -4.72 -17.03 1.24
N MET A 90 -5.73 -16.81 2.06
CA MET A 90 -7.06 -17.40 1.92
C MET A 90 -8.11 -16.29 1.90
N VAL A 91 -8.98 -16.30 0.90
CA VAL A 91 -10.17 -15.44 0.88
C VAL A 91 -11.39 -16.29 1.24
N LEU A 92 -11.91 -16.06 2.44
CA LEU A 92 -12.97 -16.82 3.07
C LEU A 92 -14.33 -16.51 2.44
N ILE A 93 -15.06 -17.55 2.07
CA ILE A 93 -16.35 -17.49 1.36
C ILE A 93 -17.46 -17.98 2.32
N GLU A 94 -18.45 -17.13 2.58
CA GLU A 94 -19.51 -17.40 3.56
C GLU A 94 -20.77 -18.03 2.94
N ASN A 95 -21.01 -17.82 1.64
CA ASN A 95 -22.25 -18.24 1.00
C ASN A 95 -22.07 -18.55 -0.50
N GLN A 96 -23.10 -19.14 -1.10
CA GLN A 96 -23.07 -19.60 -2.50
C GLN A 96 -22.92 -18.45 -3.50
N GLN A 97 -23.49 -17.28 -3.22
CA GLN A 97 -23.37 -16.11 -4.09
C GLN A 97 -21.92 -15.60 -4.14
N GLU A 98 -21.25 -15.54 -2.98
CA GLU A 98 -19.82 -15.21 -2.90
C GLU A 98 -18.98 -16.26 -3.64
N LEU A 99 -19.32 -17.55 -3.53
CA LEU A 99 -18.61 -18.63 -4.20
C LEU A 99 -18.61 -18.47 -5.72
N GLU A 100 -19.78 -18.27 -6.33
CA GLU A 100 -19.93 -18.12 -7.78
C GLU A 100 -19.12 -16.93 -8.32
N ILE A 101 -19.17 -15.80 -7.62
CA ILE A 101 -18.41 -14.59 -8.00
C ILE A 101 -16.90 -14.83 -7.85
N MET A 102 -16.47 -15.51 -6.78
CA MET A 102 -15.06 -15.81 -6.56
C MET A 102 -14.54 -16.84 -7.56
N GLU A 103 -15.34 -17.80 -8.02
CA GLU A 103 -14.97 -18.74 -9.08
C GLU A 103 -14.68 -18.03 -10.41
N GLU A 104 -15.55 -17.11 -10.82
CA GLU A 104 -15.32 -16.26 -12.01
C GLU A 104 -14.03 -15.44 -11.87
N PHE A 105 -13.84 -14.82 -10.70
CA PHE A 105 -12.69 -13.98 -10.44
C PHE A 105 -11.36 -14.78 -10.42
N VAL A 106 -11.36 -15.97 -9.81
CA VAL A 106 -10.23 -16.90 -9.82
C VAL A 106 -9.89 -17.33 -11.24
N ALA A 107 -10.90 -17.61 -12.08
CA ALA A 107 -10.67 -17.96 -13.48
C ALA A 107 -9.99 -16.82 -14.26
N GLN A 108 -10.40 -15.57 -14.02
CA GLN A 108 -9.76 -14.40 -14.62
C GLN A 108 -8.33 -14.18 -14.10
N GLN A 109 -8.09 -14.36 -12.80
CA GLN A 109 -6.73 -14.22 -12.24
C GLN A 109 -5.79 -15.30 -12.75
N ARG A 110 -6.29 -16.54 -12.92
CA ARG A 110 -5.54 -17.65 -13.53
C ARG A 110 -5.14 -17.37 -14.97
N SER A 111 -5.97 -16.71 -15.75
CA SER A 111 -5.62 -16.35 -17.14
C SER A 111 -4.48 -15.32 -17.23
N TYR A 112 -4.21 -14.59 -16.13
CA TYR A 112 -3.05 -13.70 -15.95
C TYR A 112 -1.85 -14.37 -15.25
N GLY A 113 -1.91 -15.70 -15.02
CA GLY A 113 -0.82 -16.47 -14.45
C GLY A 113 -0.78 -16.54 -12.92
N LEU A 114 -1.82 -16.05 -12.22
CA LEU A 114 -1.88 -16.20 -10.76
C LEU A 114 -2.15 -17.67 -10.39
N ASP A 115 -1.27 -18.25 -9.58
CA ASP A 115 -1.49 -19.56 -8.97
C ASP A 115 -2.45 -19.42 -7.78
N VAL A 116 -3.74 -19.46 -8.09
CA VAL A 116 -4.87 -19.39 -7.15
C VAL A 116 -5.88 -20.47 -7.49
N GLU A 117 -6.52 -21.04 -6.48
CA GLU A 117 -7.57 -22.04 -6.63
C GLU A 117 -8.70 -21.84 -5.62
N VAL A 118 -9.88 -22.36 -5.92
CA VAL A 118 -10.97 -22.49 -4.93
C VAL A 118 -10.78 -23.82 -4.21
N ILE A 119 -10.73 -23.79 -2.89
CA ILE A 119 -10.62 -24.95 -2.01
C ILE A 119 -11.89 -25.15 -1.20
N ASP A 120 -12.25 -26.41 -1.00
CA ASP A 120 -13.42 -26.77 -0.21
C ASP A 120 -13.19 -26.59 1.31
N LYS A 121 -14.27 -26.72 2.09
CA LYS A 121 -14.23 -26.62 3.55
C LYS A 121 -13.22 -27.57 4.19
N ARG A 122 -13.00 -28.77 3.62
CA ARG A 122 -12.10 -29.77 4.20
C ARG A 122 -10.65 -29.34 4.06
N GLU A 123 -10.22 -28.92 2.87
CA GLU A 123 -8.86 -28.42 2.64
C GLU A 123 -8.63 -27.09 3.36
N MET A 124 -9.64 -26.21 3.39
CA MET A 124 -9.62 -24.95 4.15
C MET A 124 -9.32 -25.20 5.63
N LEU A 125 -10.05 -26.12 6.29
CA LEU A 125 -9.87 -26.39 7.72
C LEU A 125 -8.57 -27.12 8.06
N LYS A 126 -7.90 -27.78 7.10
CA LYS A 126 -6.54 -28.30 7.32
C LYS A 126 -5.54 -27.16 7.54
N LYS A 127 -5.67 -26.08 6.77
CA LYS A 127 -4.79 -24.90 6.85
C LYS A 127 -5.16 -23.96 7.99
N GLN A 128 -6.46 -23.87 8.27
CA GLN A 128 -7.06 -22.89 9.20
C GLN A 128 -8.08 -23.59 10.11
N PRO A 129 -7.61 -24.35 11.11
CA PRO A 129 -8.46 -25.27 11.89
C PRO A 129 -9.45 -24.58 12.84
N PHE A 130 -9.28 -23.28 13.09
CA PHE A 130 -10.09 -22.52 14.05
C PHE A 130 -11.12 -21.58 13.40
N LEU A 131 -11.35 -21.71 12.09
CA LEU A 131 -12.40 -20.98 11.40
C LEU A 131 -13.80 -21.43 11.85
N SER A 132 -14.72 -20.48 11.84
CA SER A 132 -16.14 -20.75 12.11
C SER A 132 -16.80 -21.63 11.06
N ASP A 133 -17.80 -22.40 11.49
CA ASP A 133 -18.51 -23.36 10.64
C ASP A 133 -19.31 -22.77 9.48
N HIS A 134 -19.69 -21.50 9.56
CA HIS A 134 -20.46 -20.84 8.50
C HIS A 134 -19.61 -20.52 7.26
N ILE A 135 -18.28 -20.65 7.33
CA ILE A 135 -17.42 -20.52 6.15
C ILE A 135 -17.51 -21.81 5.33
N ILE A 136 -17.95 -21.69 4.08
CA ILE A 136 -18.28 -22.84 3.23
C ILE A 136 -17.15 -23.24 2.30
N ALA A 137 -16.28 -22.29 1.93
CA ALA A 137 -15.16 -22.48 1.03
C ALA A 137 -14.13 -21.36 1.23
N SER A 138 -13.01 -21.44 0.53
CA SER A 138 -12.04 -20.37 0.44
C SER A 138 -11.37 -20.39 -0.92
N THR A 139 -10.86 -19.25 -1.39
CA THR A 139 -9.76 -19.30 -2.35
C THR A 139 -8.45 -19.54 -1.62
N TYR A 140 -7.42 -20.04 -2.30
CA TYR A 140 -6.08 -20.18 -1.78
C TYR A 140 -5.06 -19.82 -2.85
N SER A 141 -4.09 -18.98 -2.48
CA SER A 141 -2.90 -18.74 -3.30
C SER A 141 -1.65 -18.88 -2.43
N LYS A 142 -0.71 -19.68 -2.91
CA LYS A 142 0.64 -19.79 -2.31
C LYS A 142 1.59 -18.66 -2.74
N MET A 143 1.13 -17.75 -3.60
CA MET A 143 1.91 -16.59 -4.05
C MET A 143 1.73 -15.39 -3.13
N ASP A 144 0.61 -15.35 -2.40
CA ASP A 144 0.39 -14.35 -1.36
C ASP A 144 1.46 -14.47 -0.28
N SER A 145 2.09 -13.34 -0.01
CA SER A 145 3.24 -13.24 0.87
C SER A 145 3.10 -12.02 1.77
N GLN A 146 4.09 -11.82 2.62
CA GLN A 146 4.16 -10.68 3.52
C GLN A 146 5.60 -10.21 3.68
N VAL A 147 5.76 -8.97 4.11
CA VAL A 147 7.02 -8.33 4.48
C VAL A 147 6.79 -7.44 5.70
N ASP A 148 7.81 -7.20 6.51
CA ASP A 148 7.74 -6.17 7.54
C ASP A 148 7.95 -4.78 6.89
N PRO A 149 6.92 -3.92 6.83
CA PRO A 149 7.01 -2.62 6.17
C PRO A 149 8.10 -1.73 6.78
N PHE A 150 8.33 -1.82 8.09
CA PHE A 150 9.36 -1.04 8.76
C PHE A 150 10.77 -1.49 8.37
N SER A 151 10.98 -2.79 8.20
CA SER A 151 12.26 -3.35 7.76
C SER A 151 12.54 -3.06 6.29
N VAL A 152 11.54 -3.13 5.41
CA VAL A 152 11.67 -2.69 4.01
C VAL A 152 12.06 -1.21 3.93
N MET A 153 11.37 -0.34 4.66
CA MET A 153 11.70 1.08 4.71
C MET A 153 13.13 1.34 5.20
N ARG A 154 13.56 0.67 6.28
CA ARG A 154 14.93 0.78 6.79
C ARG A 154 15.96 0.29 5.79
N GLY A 155 15.68 -0.80 5.08
CA GLY A 155 16.54 -1.31 4.02
C GLY A 155 16.77 -0.26 2.94
N PHE A 156 15.68 0.34 2.41
CA PHE A 156 15.77 1.41 1.43
C PHE A 156 16.56 2.62 1.93
N GLU A 157 16.34 3.06 3.17
CA GLU A 157 17.11 4.15 3.77
C GLU A 157 18.60 3.84 3.86
N ARG A 158 18.95 2.68 4.42
CA ARG A 158 20.35 2.28 4.64
C ARG A 158 21.10 2.09 3.33
N LYS A 159 20.55 1.32 2.39
CA LYS A 159 21.20 1.08 1.09
C LYS A 159 21.17 2.33 0.21
N GLY A 160 20.09 3.10 0.25
CA GLY A 160 20.02 4.38 -0.47
C GLY A 160 21.08 5.37 0.00
N ALA A 161 21.36 5.42 1.31
CA ALA A 161 22.41 6.29 1.85
C ALA A 161 23.81 5.94 1.31
N LEU A 162 24.10 4.66 1.05
CA LEU A 162 25.35 4.24 0.40
C LEU A 162 25.48 4.77 -1.03
N TYR A 163 24.36 5.01 -1.70
CA TYR A 163 24.29 5.63 -3.02
C TYR A 163 24.13 7.16 -2.97
N GLY A 164 24.25 7.78 -1.80
CA GLY A 164 24.19 9.23 -1.64
C GLY A 164 22.80 9.82 -1.37
N MET A 165 21.78 8.98 -1.16
CA MET A 165 20.46 9.43 -0.71
C MET A 165 20.56 10.10 0.67
N LYS A 166 19.85 11.20 0.88
CA LYS A 166 19.69 11.82 2.21
C LYS A 166 18.22 11.95 2.57
N VAL A 167 17.86 11.63 3.81
CA VAL A 167 16.48 11.75 4.31
C VAL A 167 16.42 12.82 5.40
N PHE A 168 15.52 13.77 5.22
CA PHE A 168 15.25 14.87 6.15
C PHE A 168 13.84 14.68 6.70
N ARG A 169 13.74 14.36 7.99
CA ARG A 169 12.48 14.04 8.67
C ARG A 169 12.03 15.21 9.54
N ARG A 170 10.75 15.22 9.92
CA ARG A 170 10.12 16.25 10.76
C ARG A 170 10.32 17.66 10.18
N ASN A 171 10.26 17.75 8.86
CA ASN A 171 10.47 18.99 8.14
C ASN A 171 9.53 19.05 6.93
N GLY A 172 8.32 19.57 7.13
CA GLY A 172 7.30 19.61 6.09
C GLY A 172 7.65 20.59 4.98
N VAL A 173 7.31 20.23 3.75
CA VAL A 173 7.33 21.18 2.62
C VAL A 173 6.14 22.13 2.76
N VAL A 174 6.41 23.42 2.71
CA VAL A 174 5.39 24.49 2.86
C VAL A 174 5.21 25.33 1.59
N GLY A 175 6.14 25.24 0.64
CA GLY A 175 6.06 25.94 -0.64
C GLY A 175 6.98 25.34 -1.69
N ILE A 176 6.56 25.43 -2.94
CA ILE A 176 7.31 25.01 -4.12
C ILE A 176 7.19 26.11 -5.15
N GLU A 177 8.31 26.61 -5.65
CA GLU A 177 8.36 27.67 -6.65
C GLU A 177 9.28 27.26 -7.79
N ARG A 178 8.97 27.71 -9.02
CA ARG A 178 9.85 27.56 -10.17
C ARG A 178 10.77 28.77 -10.26
N LEU A 179 12.08 28.54 -10.25
CA LEU A 179 13.08 29.59 -10.40
C LEU A 179 13.27 29.96 -11.87
N GLY A 180 13.79 31.17 -12.12
CA GLY A 180 14.17 31.62 -13.47
C GLY A 180 15.25 30.77 -14.14
N THR A 181 15.96 29.92 -13.39
CA THR A 181 16.92 28.93 -13.91
C THR A 181 16.24 27.71 -14.53
N GLY A 182 14.95 27.50 -14.26
CA GLY A 182 14.23 26.27 -14.59
C GLY A 182 14.26 25.23 -13.47
N ASP A 183 14.97 25.44 -12.36
CA ASP A 183 14.92 24.52 -11.22
C ASP A 183 13.71 24.82 -10.32
N PHE A 184 13.32 23.84 -9.52
CA PHE A 184 12.41 24.06 -8.40
C PHE A 184 13.17 24.53 -7.17
N GLN A 185 12.55 25.43 -6.41
CA GLN A 185 12.90 25.76 -5.05
C GLN A 185 11.80 25.28 -4.11
N VAL A 186 12.19 24.49 -3.11
CA VAL A 186 11.28 23.93 -2.10
C VAL A 186 11.62 24.53 -0.75
N ALA A 187 10.63 25.18 -0.14
CA ALA A 187 10.72 25.74 1.21
C ALA A 187 10.15 24.76 2.23
N THR A 188 10.82 24.64 3.37
CA THR A 188 10.41 23.75 4.47
C THR A 188 10.07 24.51 5.76
N GLU A 189 9.36 23.86 6.69
CA GLU A 189 8.87 24.44 7.96
C GLU A 189 9.98 25.09 8.81
N ASP A 190 11.20 24.56 8.76
CA ASP A 190 12.36 25.11 9.46
C ASP A 190 13.03 26.31 8.76
N GLY A 191 12.46 26.79 7.65
CA GLY A 191 12.98 27.91 6.85
C GLY A 191 14.13 27.56 5.91
N ASN A 192 14.51 26.29 5.80
CA ASN A 192 15.50 25.86 4.82
C ASN A 192 14.93 25.87 3.39
N LEU A 193 15.84 26.05 2.43
CA LEU A 193 15.55 26.05 1.01
C LEU A 193 16.33 24.94 0.33
N TYR A 194 15.62 24.12 -0.43
CA TYR A 194 16.16 23.04 -1.23
C TYR A 194 15.95 23.35 -2.71
N GLN A 195 16.90 22.99 -3.56
CA GLN A 195 16.82 23.21 -5.00
C GLN A 195 17.11 21.93 -5.78
N ALA A 196 16.30 21.65 -6.79
CA ALA A 196 16.54 20.57 -7.74
C ALA A 196 15.78 20.82 -9.05
N PRO A 197 16.28 20.32 -10.19
CA PRO A 197 15.53 20.35 -11.44
C PRO A 197 14.31 19.42 -11.43
N ILE A 198 14.31 18.41 -10.55
CA ILE A 198 13.28 17.36 -10.51
C ILE A 198 12.65 17.28 -9.11
N ILE A 199 11.32 17.18 -9.08
CA ILE A 199 10.54 16.83 -7.89
C ILE A 199 9.77 15.54 -8.14
N VAL A 200 9.81 14.62 -7.18
CA VAL A 200 8.93 13.46 -7.10
C VAL A 200 7.98 13.66 -5.93
N ASN A 201 6.71 13.89 -6.22
CA ASN A 201 5.65 13.90 -5.23
C ASN A 201 5.27 12.46 -4.85
N ALA A 202 5.82 12.00 -3.72
CA ALA A 202 5.52 10.73 -3.08
C ALA A 202 4.80 10.94 -1.73
N GLY A 203 4.05 12.04 -1.60
CA GLY A 203 3.43 12.48 -0.34
C GLY A 203 2.28 11.60 0.16
N GLY A 204 2.06 10.44 -0.45
CA GLY A 204 0.94 9.55 -0.17
C GLY A 204 -0.37 10.31 -0.19
N THR A 205 -1.08 10.31 0.94
CA THR A 205 -2.37 10.98 1.13
C THR A 205 -2.30 12.49 0.98
N TRP A 206 -1.13 13.09 1.21
CA TRP A 206 -0.90 14.52 1.08
C TRP A 206 -0.45 14.93 -0.33
N ALA A 207 -0.33 14.00 -1.28
CA ALA A 207 0.10 14.31 -2.64
C ALA A 207 -0.81 15.32 -3.34
N GLY A 208 -2.12 15.32 -3.04
CA GLY A 208 -3.07 16.36 -3.50
C GLY A 208 -2.66 17.77 -3.08
N GLN A 209 -2.34 17.96 -1.79
CA GLN A 209 -1.93 19.25 -1.24
C GLN A 209 -0.59 19.73 -1.80
N ILE A 210 0.34 18.80 -2.03
CA ILE A 210 1.64 19.10 -2.67
C ILE A 210 1.43 19.52 -4.13
N GLY A 211 0.51 18.85 -4.86
CA GLY A 211 0.16 19.22 -6.23
C GLY A 211 -0.33 20.66 -6.35
N THR A 212 -1.17 21.12 -5.41
CA THR A 212 -1.67 22.50 -5.40
C THR A 212 -0.54 23.54 -5.32
N MET A 213 0.59 23.24 -4.68
CA MET A 213 1.73 24.16 -4.59
C MET A 213 2.37 24.46 -5.96
N VAL A 214 2.21 23.57 -6.94
CA VAL A 214 2.71 23.74 -8.31
C VAL A 214 1.59 23.90 -9.34
N GLY A 215 0.34 24.09 -8.90
CA GLY A 215 -0.83 24.22 -9.77
C GLY A 215 -1.33 22.90 -10.38
N ALA A 216 -0.87 21.75 -9.91
CA ALA A 216 -1.33 20.44 -10.36
C ALA A 216 -2.58 19.98 -9.58
N ASN A 217 -3.60 19.48 -10.28
CA ASN A 217 -4.75 18.82 -9.66
C ASN A 217 -4.49 17.31 -9.54
N ILE A 218 -4.22 16.83 -8.33
CA ILE A 218 -3.97 15.40 -8.05
C ILE A 218 -5.16 14.83 -7.27
N PRO A 219 -6.00 13.96 -7.88
CA PRO A 219 -7.27 13.52 -7.30
C PRO A 219 -7.06 12.39 -6.28
N ILE A 220 -6.35 12.66 -5.20
CA ILE A 220 -6.14 11.71 -4.10
C ILE A 220 -7.00 12.10 -2.90
N THR A 221 -7.83 11.15 -2.45
CA THR A 221 -8.70 11.31 -1.29
C THR A 221 -8.24 10.39 -0.16
N PRO A 222 -8.11 10.89 1.08
CA PRO A 222 -7.82 10.06 2.24
C PRO A 222 -8.95 9.08 2.53
N LYS A 223 -8.60 7.80 2.68
CA LYS A 223 -9.49 6.75 3.17
C LYS A 223 -8.90 6.15 4.44
N ARG A 224 -9.51 6.43 5.59
CA ARG A 224 -9.06 5.91 6.88
C ARG A 224 -9.29 4.40 6.95
N GLY A 225 -8.28 3.67 7.40
CA GLY A 225 -8.41 2.30 7.86
C GLY A 225 -7.95 2.15 9.29
N GLN A 226 -8.80 1.56 10.11
CA GLN A 226 -8.48 1.19 11.49
C GLN A 226 -8.08 -0.29 11.53
N ILE A 227 -7.04 -0.61 12.31
CA ILE A 227 -6.62 -1.97 12.62
C ILE A 227 -6.31 -2.10 14.12
N ILE A 228 -6.42 -3.32 14.63
CA ILE A 228 -6.03 -3.69 15.99
C ILE A 228 -4.91 -4.73 15.94
N VAL A 229 -4.11 -4.78 16.99
CA VAL A 229 -2.98 -5.71 17.13
C VAL A 229 -3.21 -6.56 18.36
N THR A 230 -3.12 -7.87 18.21
CA THR A 230 -3.22 -8.80 19.35
C THR A 230 -1.96 -8.75 20.20
N GLU A 231 -2.05 -9.27 21.43
CA GLU A 231 -0.86 -9.74 22.13
C GLU A 231 -0.16 -10.87 21.34
N ARG A 232 1.03 -11.27 21.81
CA ARG A 232 1.73 -12.40 21.20
C ARG A 232 0.97 -13.68 21.47
N VAL A 233 0.66 -14.42 20.41
CA VAL A 233 -0.06 -15.69 20.50
C VAL A 233 0.57 -16.73 19.56
N PRO A 234 0.48 -18.02 19.88
CA PRO A 234 0.90 -19.08 18.95
C PRO A 234 0.17 -18.98 17.60
N PRO A 235 0.74 -19.55 16.53
CA PRO A 235 0.05 -19.63 15.25
C PRO A 235 -1.31 -20.33 15.40
N ILE A 236 -2.36 -19.69 14.91
CA ILE A 236 -3.74 -20.22 14.89
C ILE A 236 -4.12 -20.78 13.50
N GLY A 237 -3.16 -20.84 12.59
CA GLY A 237 -3.32 -21.29 11.21
C GLY A 237 -2.05 -21.03 10.40
N GLU A 238 -2.04 -21.54 9.18
CA GLU A 238 -0.85 -21.53 8.30
C GLU A 238 -0.76 -20.27 7.43
N THR A 239 -1.88 -19.59 7.18
CA THR A 239 -2.00 -18.54 6.15
C THR A 239 -2.56 -17.25 6.71
N ASN A 240 -2.50 -16.20 5.92
CA ASN A 240 -3.26 -14.98 6.18
C ASN A 240 -4.68 -15.08 5.61
N LEU A 241 -5.62 -14.27 6.11
CA LEU A 241 -7.05 -14.39 5.82
C LEU A 241 -7.69 -13.06 5.40
N TRP A 242 -8.55 -13.12 4.37
CA TRP A 242 -9.45 -12.05 3.95
C TRP A 242 -10.88 -12.53 3.86
N SER A 243 -11.85 -11.62 3.92
CA SER A 243 -13.23 -11.95 3.56
C SER A 243 -13.52 -11.75 2.07
N ALA A 244 -14.20 -12.71 1.43
CA ALA A 244 -14.65 -12.61 0.04
C ALA A 244 -15.62 -11.44 -0.15
N LYS A 245 -16.48 -11.22 0.84
CA LYS A 245 -17.43 -10.10 0.90
C LYS A 245 -16.79 -8.76 0.50
N TYR A 246 -15.57 -8.48 0.95
CA TYR A 246 -14.84 -7.29 0.55
C TYR A 246 -14.49 -7.24 -0.93
N LEU A 247 -13.92 -8.33 -1.44
CA LEU A 247 -13.53 -8.40 -2.85
C LEU A 247 -14.77 -8.28 -3.73
N VAL A 248 -15.87 -8.97 -3.38
CA VAL A 248 -17.14 -8.86 -4.11
C VAL A 248 -17.61 -7.41 -4.18
N THR A 249 -17.67 -6.67 -3.07
CA THR A 249 -18.06 -5.25 -3.07
C THR A 249 -17.12 -4.36 -3.90
N LYS A 250 -15.81 -4.64 -3.91
CA LYS A 250 -14.81 -3.91 -4.72
C LYS A 250 -14.89 -4.24 -6.22
N LEU A 251 -15.22 -5.48 -6.55
CA LEU A 251 -15.22 -6.01 -7.92
C LEU A 251 -16.53 -5.70 -8.64
N ARG A 252 -17.66 -5.78 -7.93
CA ARG A 252 -19.02 -5.73 -8.47
C ARG A 252 -19.87 -4.75 -7.66
N SER A 253 -19.81 -3.46 -8.02
CA SER A 253 -20.67 -2.43 -7.42
C SER A 253 -22.14 -2.60 -7.79
N ASP A 254 -22.44 -3.44 -8.79
CA ASP A 254 -23.77 -3.80 -9.29
C ASP A 254 -24.42 -4.95 -8.50
N VAL A 255 -23.67 -5.68 -7.68
CA VAL A 255 -24.19 -6.80 -6.89
C VAL A 255 -24.63 -6.31 -5.51
N VAL A 256 -25.88 -6.60 -5.15
CA VAL A 256 -26.37 -6.41 -3.79
C VAL A 256 -25.79 -7.52 -2.92
N VAL A 257 -24.81 -7.15 -2.11
CA VAL A 257 -24.24 -8.00 -1.06
C VAL A 257 -24.98 -7.72 0.23
N ASP A 258 -25.37 -8.75 0.98
CA ASP A 258 -25.97 -8.56 2.30
C ASP A 258 -24.88 -8.11 3.29
N LEU A 259 -24.82 -6.79 3.46
CA LEU A 259 -23.89 -6.13 4.38
C LEU A 259 -24.61 -5.88 5.72
N ASN A 260 -23.91 -6.04 6.83
CA ASN A 260 -24.39 -5.50 8.11
C ASN A 260 -24.19 -3.96 8.18
N GLU A 261 -24.64 -3.35 9.27
CA GLU A 261 -24.54 -1.89 9.45
C GLU A 261 -23.09 -1.38 9.45
N ASP A 262 -22.19 -2.05 10.17
CA ASP A 262 -20.78 -1.68 10.22
C ASP A 262 -20.08 -1.83 8.86
N GLU A 263 -20.42 -2.90 8.13
CA GLU A 263 -19.93 -3.15 6.77
C GLU A 263 -20.37 -2.04 5.80
N ARG A 264 -21.63 -1.60 5.87
CA ARG A 264 -22.14 -0.50 5.05
C ARG A 264 -21.55 0.86 5.40
N THR A 265 -21.51 1.17 6.69
CA THR A 265 -21.17 2.53 7.17
C THR A 265 -19.67 2.78 7.25
N MET A 266 -18.90 1.74 7.61
CA MET A 266 -17.45 1.85 7.81
C MET A 266 -16.63 1.08 6.78
N GLY A 267 -17.26 0.38 5.83
CA GLY A 267 -16.54 -0.42 4.84
C GLY A 267 -15.73 -1.56 5.47
N LEU A 268 -16.25 -2.11 6.58
CA LEU A 268 -15.60 -3.14 7.38
C LEU A 268 -15.37 -4.41 6.56
N SER A 269 -14.18 -4.98 6.70
CA SER A 269 -13.74 -6.19 5.98
C SER A 269 -12.70 -6.90 6.81
N LEU A 270 -12.72 -8.24 6.83
CA LEU A 270 -11.67 -9.00 7.48
C LEU A 270 -10.39 -8.95 6.63
N ALA A 271 -9.32 -8.55 7.28
CA ALA A 271 -7.92 -8.65 6.90
C ALA A 271 -7.18 -9.10 8.17
N PHE A 272 -6.60 -10.30 8.13
CA PHE A 272 -6.01 -10.94 9.29
C PHE A 272 -4.66 -11.51 8.87
N SER A 273 -3.59 -10.95 9.42
CA SER A 273 -2.22 -11.33 9.08
C SER A 273 -1.35 -11.51 10.31
N ARG A 274 -0.43 -12.47 10.26
CA ARG A 274 0.54 -12.68 11.34
C ARG A 274 1.78 -11.84 11.08
N SER A 275 2.07 -10.90 11.97
CA SER A 275 3.33 -10.14 11.90
C SER A 275 4.52 -10.99 12.35
N SER A 276 5.73 -10.56 12.01
CA SER A 276 6.99 -11.20 12.43
C SER A 276 7.21 -11.21 13.95
N GLY A 277 6.44 -10.41 14.71
CA GLY A 277 6.53 -10.31 16.17
C GLY A 277 5.62 -11.26 16.95
N ASP A 278 5.08 -12.29 16.31
CA ASP A 278 4.10 -13.26 16.85
C ASP A 278 2.75 -12.64 17.26
N THR A 279 2.43 -11.46 16.75
CA THR A 279 1.12 -10.81 16.90
C THR A 279 0.31 -10.93 15.62
N TYR A 280 -1.00 -10.75 15.73
CA TYR A 280 -1.89 -10.61 14.57
C TYR A 280 -2.31 -9.17 14.37
N LEU A 281 -2.20 -8.71 13.13
CA LEU A 281 -2.78 -7.47 12.63
C LEU A 281 -4.17 -7.79 12.10
N VAL A 282 -5.17 -7.11 12.64
CA VAL A 282 -6.57 -7.41 12.39
C VAL A 282 -7.30 -6.13 12.01
N GLY A 283 -7.95 -6.14 10.87
CA GLY A 283 -8.63 -4.97 10.34
C GLY A 283 -9.50 -5.36 9.16
N SER A 284 -9.95 -4.43 8.32
CA SER A 284 -9.86 -2.98 8.54
C SER A 284 -11.14 -2.27 8.10
N THR A 285 -11.34 -1.06 8.62
CA THR A 285 -12.34 -0.11 8.11
C THR A 285 -11.84 0.61 6.85
N ARG A 286 -12.74 1.31 6.17
CA ARG A 286 -12.52 2.13 4.97
C ARG A 286 -13.45 3.34 4.97
N GLU A 287 -13.03 4.39 5.64
CA GLU A 287 -13.89 5.54 5.94
C GLU A 287 -13.37 6.82 5.25
N PHE A 288 -14.27 7.53 4.56
CA PHE A 288 -13.95 8.83 3.96
C PHE A 288 -14.22 9.96 4.97
N VAL A 289 -13.29 10.13 5.91
CA VAL A 289 -13.40 11.08 7.04
C VAL A 289 -12.36 12.21 6.95
N GLY A 290 -11.88 12.51 5.74
CA GLY A 290 -10.80 13.48 5.54
C GLY A 290 -9.48 13.00 6.17
N PHE A 291 -8.72 13.91 6.77
CA PHE A 291 -7.40 13.64 7.33
C PHE A 291 -7.41 13.17 8.79
N ASP A 292 -8.56 12.72 9.31
CA ASP A 292 -8.65 12.18 10.67
C ASP A 292 -7.93 10.83 10.78
N LYS A 293 -6.81 10.79 11.50
CA LYS A 293 -5.99 9.59 11.76
C LYS A 293 -6.28 8.97 13.14
N ASN A 294 -7.37 9.36 13.82
CA ASN A 294 -7.74 8.75 15.10
C ASN A 294 -8.49 7.44 14.90
N THR A 295 -8.37 6.54 15.89
CA THR A 295 -9.25 5.38 16.03
C THR A 295 -10.54 5.75 16.75
N THR A 296 -11.59 4.98 16.53
CA THR A 296 -12.90 5.13 17.17
C THR A 296 -13.26 3.87 17.94
N ILE A 297 -13.98 4.00 19.05
CA ILE A 297 -14.46 2.85 19.82
C ILE A 297 -15.41 1.98 18.98
N GLY A 298 -16.25 2.61 18.15
CA GLY A 298 -17.14 1.92 17.21
C GLY A 298 -16.36 1.05 16.22
N GLY A 299 -15.36 1.62 15.53
CA GLY A 299 -14.54 0.88 14.58
C GLY A 299 -13.77 -0.28 15.22
N ILE A 300 -13.17 -0.07 16.39
CA ILE A 300 -12.46 -1.13 17.14
C ILE A 300 -13.44 -2.26 17.51
N ARG A 301 -14.63 -1.92 18.05
CA ARG A 301 -15.65 -2.93 18.41
C ARG A 301 -16.11 -3.71 17.18
N ALA A 302 -16.33 -3.04 16.06
CA ALA A 302 -16.74 -3.66 14.81
C ALA A 302 -15.69 -4.67 14.31
N ILE A 303 -14.41 -4.29 14.32
CA ILE A 303 -13.29 -5.20 13.98
C ILE A 303 -13.26 -6.41 14.90
N ILE A 304 -13.38 -6.22 16.22
CA ILE A 304 -13.39 -7.33 17.18
C ILE A 304 -14.56 -8.28 16.91
N ASN A 305 -15.78 -7.74 16.77
CA ASN A 305 -16.98 -8.55 16.52
C ASN A 305 -16.87 -9.36 15.23
N GLN A 306 -16.39 -8.74 14.15
CA GLN A 306 -16.15 -9.45 12.90
C GLN A 306 -15.08 -10.54 13.06
N THR A 307 -13.98 -10.23 13.74
CA THR A 307 -12.92 -11.21 14.00
C THR A 307 -13.44 -12.43 14.76
N LEU A 308 -14.22 -12.21 15.82
CA LEU A 308 -14.82 -13.30 16.60
C LEU A 308 -15.89 -14.08 15.83
N LYS A 309 -16.53 -13.46 14.82
CA LYS A 309 -17.41 -14.16 13.89
C LYS A 309 -16.62 -15.17 13.05
N TYR A 310 -15.44 -14.82 12.53
CA TYR A 310 -14.61 -15.73 11.71
C TYR A 310 -13.74 -16.70 12.54
N LEU A 311 -13.20 -16.24 13.66
CA LEU A 311 -12.20 -16.94 14.49
C LEU A 311 -12.61 -16.90 15.98
N PRO A 312 -13.60 -17.69 16.42
CA PRO A 312 -14.14 -17.64 17.78
C PRO A 312 -13.11 -17.98 18.87
N LYS A 313 -12.04 -18.70 18.51
CA LYS A 313 -10.93 -19.07 19.40
C LYS A 313 -10.12 -17.88 19.90
N LEU A 314 -10.27 -16.71 19.27
CA LEU A 314 -9.62 -15.47 19.71
C LEU A 314 -10.42 -14.70 20.76
N ARG A 315 -11.48 -15.29 21.33
CA ARG A 315 -12.29 -14.64 22.37
C ARG A 315 -11.51 -14.24 23.61
N ASP A 316 -10.53 -15.06 23.99
CA ASP A 316 -9.84 -14.96 25.29
C ASP A 316 -8.45 -14.31 25.17
N ILE A 317 -8.14 -13.67 24.04
CA ILE A 317 -6.86 -12.96 23.84
C ILE A 317 -7.05 -11.46 23.98
N ASN A 318 -5.96 -10.76 24.33
CA ASN A 318 -5.93 -9.31 24.44
C ASN A 318 -5.54 -8.66 23.11
N PHE A 319 -6.09 -7.48 22.88
CA PHE A 319 -5.56 -6.54 21.89
C PHE A 319 -4.71 -5.49 22.62
N ILE A 320 -3.47 -5.31 22.19
CA ILE A 320 -2.49 -4.45 22.88
C ILE A 320 -2.36 -3.08 22.20
N ARG A 321 -2.92 -2.92 21.00
CA ARG A 321 -2.85 -1.67 20.25
C ARG A 321 -4.01 -1.56 19.27
N ALA A 322 -4.48 -0.33 19.06
CA ALA A 322 -5.28 0.08 17.92
C ALA A 322 -4.55 1.19 17.18
N MET A 323 -4.67 1.23 15.86
CA MET A 323 -4.08 2.29 15.04
C MET A 323 -4.97 2.58 13.83
N ALA A 324 -4.82 3.78 13.28
CA ALA A 324 -5.46 4.16 12.04
C ALA A 324 -4.44 4.77 11.08
N GLY A 325 -4.58 4.42 9.80
CA GLY A 325 -3.80 4.96 8.69
C GLY A 325 -4.71 5.57 7.64
N LEU A 326 -4.21 6.55 6.89
CA LEU A 326 -4.93 7.16 5.77
C LEU A 326 -4.37 6.62 4.46
N ARG A 327 -5.18 5.87 3.72
CA ARG A 327 -4.81 5.34 2.41
C ARG A 327 -5.02 6.41 1.32
N PRO A 328 -4.08 6.60 0.39
CA PRO A 328 -4.24 7.54 -0.71
C PRO A 328 -5.10 6.92 -1.82
N SER A 329 -6.42 7.10 -1.75
CA SER A 329 -7.36 6.55 -2.74
C SER A 329 -7.41 7.44 -3.98
N THR A 330 -7.31 6.84 -5.16
CA THR A 330 -7.61 7.48 -6.46
C THR A 330 -9.02 7.11 -6.92
N PRO A 331 -9.63 7.82 -7.90
CA PRO A 331 -10.98 7.54 -8.38
C PRO A 331 -11.13 6.18 -9.05
N ASP A 332 -10.10 5.69 -9.74
CA ASP A 332 -10.09 4.43 -10.49
C ASP A 332 -9.41 3.27 -9.75
N GLY A 333 -8.82 3.53 -8.57
CA GLY A 333 -8.08 2.55 -7.79
C GLY A 333 -6.71 2.17 -8.37
N LYS A 334 -6.20 2.91 -9.36
CA LYS A 334 -4.84 2.75 -9.90
C LYS A 334 -3.93 3.84 -9.33
N MET A 335 -2.66 3.53 -9.13
CA MET A 335 -1.67 4.52 -8.72
C MET A 335 -1.48 5.63 -9.77
N LEU A 336 -0.91 6.76 -9.34
CA LEU A 336 -0.42 7.83 -10.20
C LEU A 336 1.10 7.70 -10.28
N LEU A 337 1.61 7.46 -11.49
CA LEU A 337 3.03 7.27 -11.75
C LEU A 337 3.43 8.00 -13.04
N GLY A 338 4.30 9.00 -12.93
CA GLY A 338 4.84 9.71 -14.10
C GLY A 338 4.88 11.23 -13.94
N GLU A 339 5.24 11.90 -15.03
CA GLU A 339 5.39 13.36 -15.12
C GLU A 339 4.05 14.06 -15.36
N HIS A 340 3.87 15.25 -14.79
CA HIS A 340 2.71 16.10 -15.04
C HIS A 340 2.90 16.92 -16.32
N ALA A 341 1.90 16.87 -17.21
CA ALA A 341 1.87 17.69 -18.41
C ALA A 341 1.85 19.18 -18.03
N GLY A 342 2.71 19.97 -18.67
CA GLY A 342 2.83 21.40 -18.41
C GLY A 342 3.67 21.78 -17.18
N ILE A 343 4.21 20.81 -16.42
CA ILE A 343 5.08 21.05 -15.27
C ILE A 343 6.34 20.18 -15.39
N GLU A 344 7.23 20.56 -16.30
CA GLU A 344 8.46 19.83 -16.59
C GLU A 344 9.27 19.53 -15.33
N GLY A 345 9.67 18.28 -15.14
CA GLY A 345 10.43 17.84 -13.97
C GLY A 345 9.59 17.56 -12.71
N PHE A 346 8.27 17.74 -12.74
CA PHE A 346 7.38 17.38 -11.63
C PHE A 346 6.70 16.03 -11.86
N TYR A 347 7.08 15.03 -11.08
CA TYR A 347 6.57 13.67 -11.14
C TYR A 347 5.67 13.36 -9.94
N THR A 348 4.77 12.40 -10.08
CA THR A 348 4.02 11.82 -8.96
C THR A 348 4.24 10.31 -8.90
N ALA A 349 4.38 9.81 -7.68
CA ALA A 349 4.38 8.38 -7.33
C ALA A 349 3.54 8.22 -6.05
N ALA A 350 2.22 8.15 -6.21
CA ALA A 350 1.26 8.11 -5.09
C ALA A 350 -0.04 7.41 -5.52
N GLY A 351 -1.04 7.34 -4.63
CA GLY A 351 -2.35 6.81 -4.99
C GLY A 351 -2.48 5.29 -4.89
N HIS A 352 -1.56 4.61 -4.21
CA HIS A 352 -1.53 3.16 -4.08
C HIS A 352 -2.65 2.55 -3.21
N GLU A 353 -3.50 3.37 -2.60
CA GLU A 353 -4.55 2.94 -1.67
C GLU A 353 -4.05 1.89 -0.63
N GLY A 354 -4.46 0.62 -0.78
CA GLY A 354 -4.07 -0.51 0.07
C GLY A 354 -2.90 -1.35 -0.48
N ASP A 355 -2.42 -1.07 -1.69
CA ASP A 355 -1.41 -1.85 -2.40
C ASP A 355 0.01 -1.28 -2.26
N GLY A 356 0.20 -0.26 -1.40
CA GLY A 356 1.47 0.46 -1.27
C GLY A 356 2.66 -0.43 -0.88
N ILE A 357 2.46 -1.43 -0.02
CA ILE A 357 3.51 -2.39 0.34
C ILE A 357 3.83 -3.29 -0.86
N ALA A 358 2.80 -3.90 -1.45
CA ALA A 358 2.95 -4.81 -2.58
C ALA A 358 3.66 -4.14 -3.78
N LEU A 359 3.37 -2.87 -4.06
CA LEU A 359 3.86 -2.15 -5.24
C LEU A 359 5.08 -1.25 -4.99
N ALA A 360 5.61 -1.18 -3.76
CA ALA A 360 6.68 -0.24 -3.45
C ALA A 360 7.97 -0.44 -4.27
N PRO A 361 8.57 -1.65 -4.36
CA PRO A 361 9.78 -1.86 -5.15
C PRO A 361 9.61 -1.52 -6.61
N ILE A 362 8.53 -2.00 -7.25
CA ILE A 362 8.30 -1.77 -8.68
C ILE A 362 8.02 -0.30 -8.98
N THR A 363 7.27 0.40 -8.12
CA THR A 363 7.00 1.84 -8.27
C THR A 363 8.28 2.65 -8.30
N GLY A 364 9.19 2.42 -7.34
CA GLY A 364 10.47 3.14 -7.30
C GLY A 364 11.36 2.82 -8.49
N LYS A 365 11.42 1.55 -8.91
CA LYS A 365 12.21 1.13 -10.07
C LYS A 365 11.72 1.78 -11.36
N LEU A 366 10.40 1.74 -11.61
CA LEU A 366 9.78 2.32 -12.80
C LEU A 366 9.89 3.84 -12.81
N LEU A 367 9.61 4.50 -11.69
CA LEU A 367 9.79 5.95 -11.59
C LEU A 367 11.22 6.36 -11.94
N ALA A 368 12.22 5.67 -11.38
CA ALA A 368 13.61 5.97 -11.66
C ALA A 368 13.97 5.74 -13.13
N SER A 369 13.36 4.75 -13.81
CA SER A 369 13.50 4.57 -15.26
C SER A 369 12.88 5.73 -16.05
N ILE A 370 11.70 6.22 -15.66
CA ILE A 370 11.04 7.37 -16.29
C ILE A 370 11.91 8.63 -16.16
N VAL A 371 12.34 8.94 -14.93
CA VAL A 371 13.17 10.13 -14.64
C VAL A 371 14.53 10.08 -15.34
N CYS A 372 15.11 8.89 -15.51
CA CYS A 372 16.39 8.72 -16.19
C CYS A 372 16.27 8.49 -17.71
N GLN A 373 15.03 8.44 -18.24
CA GLN A 373 14.74 8.20 -19.66
C GLN A 373 15.37 6.90 -20.21
N ASP A 374 15.42 5.86 -19.38
CA ASP A 374 16.08 4.59 -19.73
C ASP A 374 15.30 3.81 -20.80
N GLN A 375 13.96 3.72 -20.65
CA GLN A 375 13.05 2.95 -21.51
C GLN A 375 11.63 3.51 -21.47
N VAL A 376 10.91 3.38 -22.58
CA VAL A 376 9.47 3.67 -22.67
C VAL A 376 8.69 2.38 -22.41
N ASP A 377 7.88 2.37 -21.34
CA ASP A 377 6.91 1.32 -21.06
C ASP A 377 5.50 1.88 -21.22
N HIS A 378 4.86 1.58 -22.35
CA HIS A 378 3.53 2.06 -22.70
C HIS A 378 2.43 1.56 -21.75
N ARG A 379 2.68 0.50 -20.96
CA ARG A 379 1.71 0.07 -19.93
C ARG A 379 1.50 1.13 -18.86
N LEU A 380 2.46 2.04 -18.69
CA LEU A 380 2.40 3.11 -17.70
C LEU A 380 1.51 4.27 -18.13
N ASP A 381 1.06 4.32 -19.39
CA ASP A 381 0.10 5.33 -19.86
C ASP A 381 -1.21 5.25 -19.05
N GLU A 382 -1.63 4.04 -18.66
CA GLU A 382 -2.78 3.83 -17.77
C GLU A 382 -2.58 4.34 -16.34
N LEU A 383 -1.33 4.54 -15.92
CA LEU A 383 -0.94 5.02 -14.59
C LEU A 383 -0.52 6.48 -14.60
N SER A 384 -0.46 7.10 -15.77
CA SER A 384 -0.09 8.50 -15.96
C SER A 384 -0.94 9.40 -15.06
N PRO A 385 -0.34 10.37 -14.34
CA PRO A 385 -1.10 11.34 -13.56
C PRO A 385 -2.01 12.21 -14.46
N ASN A 386 -1.71 12.30 -15.76
CA ASN A 386 -2.44 13.12 -16.73
C ASN A 386 -3.75 12.50 -17.18
N ARG A 387 -4.05 11.23 -16.84
CA ARG A 387 -5.30 10.57 -17.23
C ARG A 387 -6.56 11.18 -16.61
N PHE A 388 -6.38 12.05 -15.61
CA PHE A 388 -7.45 12.81 -14.94
C PHE A 388 -7.42 14.29 -15.27
N ALA A 389 -6.53 14.74 -16.16
CA ALA A 389 -6.58 16.10 -16.66
C ALA A 389 -7.90 16.27 -17.43
N THR A 390 -8.67 17.28 -17.08
CA THR A 390 -9.78 17.74 -17.91
C THR A 390 -9.20 18.65 -18.98
N ASP A 391 -9.56 18.42 -20.25
CA ASP A 391 -9.21 19.29 -21.39
C ASP A 391 -9.52 20.77 -21.16
#